data_AF-C0VZG8-F1
#
_entry.id   AF-C0VZG8-F1
#
_cell.length_a   1.000
_cell.length_b   1.000
_cell.length_c   1.000
_cell.angle_alpha   90.00
_cell.angle_beta   90.00
_cell.angle_gamma   90.00
#
_symmetry.space_group_name_H-M   'P 1'
#
loop_
_entity.id
_entity.type
_entity.pdbx_description
1 polymer ?
#
loop_
_entity_poly.entity_id
_entity_poly.type
_entity_poly.pdbx_seq_one_letter_code
_entity_poly.pdbx_strand_id
1 'polypeptide(L)'
;PVGDPAATSGPQGVAQSAPIVLNGENSGSSVNFVKGSAEVSGVVKSVELDPASVTLLDASGSPVSEVVVPNVGTYTLNPEKTAVVFTPTAAFVGTAPAVTLQVTDLNGSKATTTYTPTTTPV
;
A
#
# COMPACT_ATOMS: atom_id res chain seq x y z
N PRO A 1 -12.69 -5.93 -6.47
CA PRO A 1 -12.07 -5.52 -5.19
C PRO A 1 -11.85 -4.00 -5.19
N VAL A 2 -11.70 -3.38 -4.03
CA VAL A 2 -11.35 -1.96 -3.87
C VAL A 2 -10.22 -1.81 -2.85
N GLY A 3 -9.58 -0.64 -2.78
CA GLY A 3 -8.55 -0.38 -1.80
C GLY A 3 -8.74 0.96 -1.10
N ASP A 4 -8.35 1.02 0.16
CA ASP A 4 -8.38 2.21 0.99
C ASP A 4 -6.97 2.75 1.21
N PRO A 5 -6.76 4.08 1.16
CA PRO A 5 -5.44 4.66 1.27
C PRO A 5 -4.94 4.67 2.71
N ALA A 6 -3.61 4.72 2.87
CA ALA A 6 -2.95 4.83 4.15
C ALA A 6 -2.00 6.03 4.21
N ALA A 7 -1.78 6.56 5.41
CA ALA A 7 -0.78 7.56 5.69
C ALA A 7 -0.09 7.31 7.03
N THR A 8 1.17 7.73 7.14
CA THR A 8 1.93 7.71 8.40
C THR A 8 2.64 9.04 8.59
N SER A 9 3.03 9.33 9.83
CA SER A 9 3.89 10.46 10.17
C SER A 9 4.96 10.01 11.16
N GLY A 10 6.20 10.44 10.95
CA GLY A 10 7.32 10.06 11.81
C GLY A 10 8.53 10.98 11.68
N PRO A 11 9.52 10.88 12.59
CA PRO A 11 10.68 11.76 12.59
C PRO A 11 11.60 11.54 11.37
N GLN A 12 12.33 12.59 11.00
CA GLN A 12 13.32 12.59 9.95
C GLN A 12 14.35 11.45 10.14
N GLY A 13 14.69 10.78 9.03
CA GLY A 13 15.67 9.68 9.03
C GLY A 13 15.17 8.35 9.62
N VAL A 14 13.93 8.28 10.11
CA VAL A 14 13.34 7.03 10.64
C VAL A 14 12.41 6.41 9.60
N ALA A 15 12.59 5.10 9.37
CA ALA A 15 11.70 4.35 8.49
C ALA A 15 10.28 4.30 9.06
N GLN A 16 9.30 4.48 8.19
CA GLN A 16 7.88 4.39 8.50
C GLN A 16 7.31 3.14 7.86
N SER A 17 6.35 2.49 8.52
CA SER A 17 5.75 1.26 8.03
C SER A 17 4.23 1.35 8.16
N ALA A 18 3.53 0.96 7.10
CA ALA A 18 2.08 0.78 7.09
C ALA A 18 1.75 -0.69 6.86
N PRO A 19 1.03 -1.36 7.78
CA PRO A 19 0.56 -2.72 7.57
C PRO A 19 -0.37 -2.81 6.36
N ILE A 20 -0.29 -3.92 5.64
CA ILE A 20 -1.20 -4.26 4.55
C ILE A 20 -2.21 -5.26 5.10
N VAL A 21 -3.48 -4.89 5.05
CA VAL A 21 -4.60 -5.72 5.51
C VAL A 21 -5.50 -6.09 4.34
N LEU A 22 -5.91 -7.35 4.29
CA LEU A 22 -6.79 -7.90 3.27
C LEU A 22 -8.13 -8.21 3.93
N ASN A 23 -9.17 -7.49 3.52
CA ASN A 23 -10.51 -7.50 4.12
C ASN A 23 -10.54 -7.01 5.56
N GLY A 24 -9.68 -6.04 5.90
CA GLY A 24 -9.68 -5.39 7.21
C GLY A 24 -10.59 -4.17 7.26
N GLU A 25 -10.61 -3.50 8.41
CA GLU A 25 -11.21 -2.17 8.57
C GLU A 25 -10.21 -1.09 8.14
N ASN A 26 -10.72 -0.04 7.49
CA ASN A 26 -9.91 1.12 7.15
C ASN A 26 -9.65 1.98 8.40
N SER A 27 -8.43 1.92 8.92
CA SER A 27 -7.96 2.77 10.03
C SER A 27 -7.17 3.99 9.58
N GLY A 28 -6.95 4.16 8.26
CA GLY A 28 -6.15 5.24 7.67
C GLY A 28 -4.63 5.13 7.86
N SER A 29 -4.17 4.27 8.77
CA SER A 29 -2.74 3.97 9.01
C SER A 29 -2.28 2.62 8.43
N SER A 30 -3.23 1.81 7.95
CA SER A 30 -3.00 0.55 7.27
C SER A 30 -3.51 0.64 5.83
N VAL A 31 -2.75 0.07 4.90
CA VAL A 31 -3.19 -0.11 3.53
C VAL A 31 -4.20 -1.24 3.51
N ASN A 32 -5.47 -0.95 3.21
CA ASN A 32 -6.51 -1.98 3.20
C ASN A 32 -6.95 -2.29 1.77
N PHE A 33 -7.16 -3.56 1.48
CA PHE A 33 -7.84 -4.01 0.28
C PHE A 33 -9.08 -4.80 0.65
N VAL A 34 -10.22 -4.42 0.09
CA VAL A 34 -11.50 -5.08 0.34
C VAL A 34 -11.89 -5.92 -0.87
N LYS A 35 -12.19 -7.19 -0.64
CA LYS A 35 -12.61 -8.13 -1.68
C LYS A 35 -13.88 -7.67 -2.38
N GLY A 36 -13.97 -7.97 -3.66
CA GLY A 36 -15.21 -7.78 -4.39
C GLY A 36 -16.27 -8.76 -3.91
N SER A 37 -17.51 -8.31 -3.79
CA SER A 37 -18.66 -9.16 -3.52
C SER A 37 -19.82 -8.82 -4.47
N ALA A 38 -20.67 -9.81 -4.71
CA ALA A 38 -21.90 -9.66 -5.47
C ALA A 38 -22.99 -10.52 -4.83
N GLU A 39 -24.23 -10.06 -4.89
CA GLU A 39 -25.38 -10.82 -4.45
C GLU A 39 -26.02 -11.57 -5.63
N VAL A 40 -26.24 -12.87 -5.46
CA VAL A 40 -26.97 -13.70 -6.42
C VAL A 40 -28.09 -14.40 -5.68
N SER A 41 -29.33 -13.99 -5.96
CA SER A 41 -30.54 -14.55 -5.36
C SER A 41 -30.54 -14.53 -3.83
N GLY A 42 -30.18 -13.39 -3.21
CA GLY A 42 -30.13 -13.27 -1.74
C GLY A 42 -28.85 -13.81 -1.09
N VAL A 43 -27.93 -14.38 -1.87
CA VAL A 43 -26.67 -14.94 -1.36
C VAL A 43 -25.50 -14.09 -1.82
N VAL A 44 -24.77 -13.50 -0.86
CA VAL A 44 -23.52 -12.79 -1.13
C VAL A 44 -22.41 -13.78 -1.42
N LYS A 45 -21.74 -13.59 -2.56
CA LYS A 45 -20.52 -14.31 -2.95
C LYS A 45 -19.38 -13.32 -3.05
N SER A 46 -18.18 -13.75 -2.72
CA SER A 46 -16.96 -12.96 -2.84
C SER A 46 -15.84 -13.76 -3.48
N VAL A 47 -14.89 -13.06 -4.09
CA VAL A 47 -13.64 -13.64 -4.58
C VAL A 47 -12.53 -13.25 -3.62
N GLU A 48 -11.79 -14.22 -3.10
CA GLU A 48 -10.68 -13.93 -2.19
C GLU A 48 -9.54 -13.19 -2.90
N LEU A 49 -8.86 -12.34 -2.14
CA LEU A 49 -7.65 -11.66 -2.60
C LEU A 49 -6.47 -12.63 -2.56
N ASP A 50 -5.54 -12.53 -3.51
CA ASP A 50 -4.28 -13.27 -3.49
C ASP A 50 -3.22 -12.47 -2.70
N PRO A 51 -2.82 -12.89 -1.49
CA PRO A 51 -1.81 -12.17 -0.70
C PRO A 51 -0.45 -12.12 -1.39
N ALA A 52 -0.11 -13.11 -2.21
CA ALA A 52 1.17 -13.16 -2.92
C ALA A 52 1.24 -12.15 -4.08
N SER A 53 0.08 -11.67 -4.56
CA SER A 53 -0.03 -10.74 -5.69
C SER A 53 0.28 -9.28 -5.35
N VAL A 54 0.46 -8.95 -4.06
CA VAL A 54 0.75 -7.58 -3.62
C VAL A 54 2.05 -7.07 -4.25
N THR A 55 1.99 -5.88 -4.84
CA THR A 55 3.12 -5.20 -5.51
C THR A 55 3.03 -3.69 -5.33
N LEU A 56 4.18 -3.02 -5.41
CA LEU A 56 4.22 -1.58 -5.66
C LEU A 56 4.08 -1.34 -7.16
N LEU A 57 3.57 -0.18 -7.56
CA LEU A 57 3.62 0.27 -8.94
C LEU A 57 4.61 1.42 -9.08
N ASP A 58 5.46 1.36 -10.11
CA ASP A 58 6.32 2.46 -10.48
C ASP A 58 5.54 3.60 -11.19
N ALA A 59 6.24 4.66 -11.59
CA ALA A 59 5.63 5.81 -12.26
C ALA A 59 4.97 5.46 -13.63
N SER A 60 5.31 4.32 -14.24
CA SER A 60 4.69 3.80 -15.46
C SER A 60 3.46 2.92 -15.19
N GLY A 61 3.19 2.61 -13.91
CA GLY A 61 2.16 1.66 -13.51
C GLY A 61 2.61 0.20 -13.56
N SER A 62 3.91 -0.05 -13.71
CA SER A 62 4.47 -1.41 -13.79
C SER A 62 4.72 -1.98 -12.38
N PRO A 63 4.41 -3.27 -12.13
CA PRO A 63 4.67 -3.90 -10.85
C PRO A 63 6.17 -3.99 -10.54
N VAL A 64 6.56 -3.50 -9.37
CA VAL A 64 7.94 -3.51 -8.86
C VAL A 64 7.97 -3.87 -7.38
N SER A 65 9.14 -4.28 -6.88
CA SER A 65 9.38 -4.54 -5.45
C SER A 65 9.86 -3.30 -4.68
N GLU A 66 10.37 -2.30 -5.40
CA GLU A 66 10.95 -1.09 -4.84
C GLU A 66 10.61 0.12 -5.73
N VAL A 67 10.30 1.25 -5.09
CA VAL A 67 10.14 2.54 -5.77
C VAL A 67 11.06 3.56 -5.09
N VAL A 68 12.06 4.05 -5.82
CA VAL A 68 12.97 5.09 -5.35
C VAL A 68 12.45 6.45 -5.80
N VAL A 69 12.29 7.37 -4.85
CA VAL A 69 11.95 8.77 -5.12
C VAL A 69 13.19 9.63 -4.85
N PRO A 70 13.83 10.20 -5.89
CA PRO A 70 15.08 10.94 -5.74
C PRO A 70 14.98 12.05 -4.68
N ASN A 71 16.00 12.12 -3.81
CA ASN A 71 16.11 13.07 -2.69
C ASN A 71 15.02 12.95 -1.60
N VAL A 72 14.02 12.08 -1.77
CA VAL A 72 12.90 11.91 -0.82
C VAL A 72 13.06 10.64 0.00
N GLY A 73 13.21 9.49 -0.65
CA GLY A 73 13.33 8.20 0.03
C GLY A 73 12.97 7.02 -0.86
N THR A 74 12.86 5.86 -0.24
CA THR A 74 12.59 4.60 -0.93
C THR A 74 11.40 3.89 -0.31
N TYR A 75 10.50 3.40 -1.15
CA TYR A 75 9.41 2.51 -0.79
C TYR A 75 9.77 1.07 -1.10
N THR A 76 9.55 0.16 -0.15
CA THR A 76 9.70 -1.28 -0.34
C THR A 76 8.53 -2.04 0.28
N LEU A 77 8.28 -3.25 -0.20
CA LEU A 77 7.47 -4.23 0.54
C LEU A 77 8.39 -5.04 1.44
N ASN A 78 7.92 -5.38 2.64
CA ASN A 78 8.61 -6.38 3.44
C ASN A 78 8.59 -7.75 2.73
N PRO A 79 9.49 -8.68 3.08
CA PRO A 79 9.58 -9.97 2.39
C PRO A 79 8.28 -10.78 2.37
N GLU A 80 7.45 -10.63 3.41
CA GLU A 80 6.15 -11.32 3.54
C GLU A 80 5.00 -10.60 2.81
N LYS A 81 5.24 -9.41 2.24
CA LYS A 81 4.24 -8.54 1.60
C LYS A 81 3.06 -8.15 2.51
N THR A 82 3.30 -8.12 3.82
CA THR A 82 2.34 -7.74 4.86
C THR A 82 2.49 -6.29 5.31
N ALA A 83 3.49 -5.58 4.82
CA ALA A 83 3.69 -4.16 5.09
C ALA A 83 4.42 -3.45 3.94
N VAL A 84 4.08 -2.19 3.73
CA VAL A 84 4.88 -1.25 2.93
C VAL A 84 5.72 -0.39 3.86
N VAL A 85 6.99 -0.23 3.51
CA VAL A 85 7.97 0.51 4.29
C VAL A 85 8.47 1.69 3.46
N PHE A 86 8.46 2.87 4.05
CA PHE A 86 9.10 4.06 3.51
C PHE A 86 10.34 4.41 4.33
N THR A 87 11.49 4.48 3.67
CA THR A 87 12.75 4.91 4.25
C THR A 87 13.10 6.29 3.69
N PRO A 88 12.91 7.38 4.46
CA PRO A 88 13.26 8.72 3.98
C PRO A 88 14.78 8.90 3.86
N THR A 89 15.21 9.82 2.99
CA THR A 89 16.59 10.28 3.04
C THR A 89 16.84 11.07 4.34
N ALA A 90 18.10 11.15 4.76
CA ALA A 90 18.48 11.89 5.96
C ALA A 90 18.11 13.38 5.92
N ALA A 91 17.93 13.98 4.73
CA ALA A 91 17.61 15.39 4.56
C ALA A 91 16.11 15.66 4.32
N PHE A 92 15.29 14.61 4.12
CA PHE A 92 13.89 14.79 3.74
C PHE A 92 13.02 15.14 4.95
N VAL A 93 12.29 16.25 4.81
CA VAL A 93 11.24 16.71 5.73
C VAL A 93 10.03 17.11 4.89
N GLY A 94 8.84 16.70 5.32
CA GLY A 94 7.58 16.96 4.64
C GLY A 94 6.88 15.70 4.15
N THR A 95 5.83 15.89 3.35
CA THR A 95 5.00 14.81 2.80
C THR A 95 5.63 14.25 1.53
N ALA A 96 5.91 12.96 1.50
CA ALA A 96 6.46 12.29 0.33
C ALA A 96 5.39 12.10 -0.75
N PRO A 97 5.78 12.02 -2.05
CA PRO A 97 4.88 11.58 -3.10
C PRO A 97 4.32 10.20 -2.79
N ALA A 98 3.00 10.03 -2.94
CA ALA A 98 2.34 8.77 -2.65
C ALA A 98 2.84 7.64 -3.55
N VAL A 99 3.03 6.45 -2.99
CA VAL A 99 3.28 5.22 -3.77
C VAL A 99 1.97 4.47 -3.97
N THR A 100 1.79 3.90 -5.16
CA THR A 100 0.63 3.04 -5.45
C THR A 100 0.94 1.58 -5.15
N LEU A 101 0.02 0.91 -4.49
CA LEU A 101 0.02 -0.53 -4.27
C LEU A 101 -1.06 -1.18 -5.14
N GLN A 102 -0.81 -2.41 -5.57
CA GLN A 102 -1.76 -3.24 -6.30
C GLN A 102 -1.90 -4.61 -5.63
N VAL A 103 -3.13 -5.13 -5.62
CA VAL A 103 -3.44 -6.53 -5.31
C VAL A 103 -4.34 -7.09 -6.42
N THR A 104 -4.28 -8.40 -6.63
CA THR A 104 -5.14 -9.13 -7.56
C THR A 104 -5.98 -10.14 -6.78
N ASP A 105 -7.25 -10.32 -7.14
CA ASP A 105 -8.07 -11.40 -6.61
C ASP A 105 -7.83 -12.71 -7.36
N LEU A 106 -8.31 -13.83 -6.81
CA LEU A 106 -8.13 -15.16 -7.41
C LEU A 106 -8.81 -15.32 -8.78
N ASN A 107 -9.61 -14.34 -9.23
CA ASN A 107 -10.24 -14.31 -10.55
C ASN A 107 -9.54 -13.34 -11.52
N GLY A 108 -8.41 -12.74 -11.12
CA GLY A 108 -7.60 -11.84 -11.94
C GLY A 108 -8.02 -10.37 -11.88
N SER A 109 -9.03 -10.00 -11.09
CA SER A 109 -9.43 -8.59 -10.95
C SER A 109 -8.45 -7.85 -10.06
N LYS A 110 -8.02 -6.66 -10.49
CA LYS A 110 -7.04 -5.85 -9.78
C LYS A 110 -7.71 -4.76 -8.96
N ALA A 111 -7.14 -4.46 -7.80
CA ALA A 111 -7.43 -3.26 -7.02
C ALA A 111 -6.13 -2.50 -6.74
N THR A 112 -6.24 -1.17 -6.65
CA THR A 112 -5.12 -0.28 -6.35
C THR A 112 -5.48 0.68 -5.23
N THR A 113 -4.49 1.09 -4.46
CA THR A 113 -4.61 2.13 -3.43
C THR A 113 -3.26 2.81 -3.22
N THR A 114 -3.19 3.81 -2.34
CA THR A 114 -1.98 4.62 -2.12
C THR A 114 -1.51 4.61 -0.68
N TYR A 115 -0.20 4.73 -0.50
CA TYR A 115 0.44 5.02 0.78
C TYR A 115 1.22 6.33 0.72
N THR A 116 0.97 7.23 1.69
CA THR A 116 1.55 8.58 1.76
C THR A 116 2.19 8.85 3.14
N PRO A 117 3.52 8.72 3.28
CA PRO A 117 4.23 9.04 4.51
C PRO A 117 4.60 10.53 4.61
N THR A 118 4.65 11.03 5.84
CA THR A 118 5.13 12.39 6.17
C THR A 118 6.29 12.31 7.15
N THR A 119 7.33 13.09 6.90
CA THR A 119 8.49 13.21 7.77
C THR A 119 8.47 14.53 8.52
N THR A 120 8.62 14.48 9.85
CA THR A 120 8.68 15.67 10.70
C THR A 120 10.12 15.98 11.09
N PRO A 121 10.49 17.26 11.25
CA PRO A 121 11.78 17.63 11.82
C PRO A 121 12.00 16.93 13.18
N VAL A 122 13.27 16.64 13.49
CA VAL A 122 13.71 16.25 14.83
C VAL A 122 14.05 17.45 15.70
#